data_AF-A0A1T3VRZ6-F1
#
_entry.id   AF-A0A1T3VRZ6-F1
#
_cell.length_a   1.000
_cell.length_b   1.000
_cell.length_c   1.000
_cell.angle_alpha   90.00
_cell.angle_beta   90.00
_cell.angle_gamma   90.00
#
_symmetry.space_group_name_H-M   'P 1'
#
loop_
_entity.id
_entity.type
_entity.pdbx_description
1 polymer ?
#
loop_
_entity_poly.entity_id
_entity_poly.type
_entity_poly.pdbx_seq_one_letter_code
_entity_poly.pdbx_strand_id
1 'polypeptide(L)'
;NVAALPGAAYCEMALAAARTVHGEAGEVRDIRFEQLLLLEENTEVSATATVLGAGSAEFAVETYLQGEQIKRATATLRADETDPGTAPKPVDIDAVIAAHPVRVDGAEMRGWYSQRGVQYGPAFAGLVAVNVNEESDGPSDSVLAEVALPGSIRSQQGAYGVHPALLDACFQAVGAHPVLRSDTTGTLMLPLGVRRLRAYGSTRNAHYCYARIVSVTAAAVEVDLDLLDEDGSVLLAVSGLRVGTGVSDSGQRDRTFNDRLLTIEWRPQELPEVDYHDAGRWLLISTSDATDLLATRLADALKSHEVDVTIMVWPQHSDHEAHAARLREQLAGQPFSDVLVVTPPRHGVTDEQSGVRGGDNVRHLVKIVRELPETPGESPRLHVLTRHAQTVLPEDSANLDEAGLRGLVRVIGTEYPQLSASQIDVDDYTDPAQIAAQLVSGSDEDETAWRSSLWYVARLVPGPLRPEERRTTVVNPAREGMRLQIRTPGDIQSLELAAFERVAPGPGQIEVSVTASNLNFADVLVAFGRY
;
A
#
# COMPACT_ATOMS: atom_id res chain seq x y z
N ASN A 1 -5.03 17.00 -5.36
CA ASN A 1 -4.28 16.85 -6.63
C ASN A 1 -3.25 17.95 -6.71
N VAL A 2 -1.99 17.62 -7.01
CA VAL A 2 -0.90 18.59 -7.20
C VAL A 2 -0.49 18.53 -8.67
N ALA A 3 -0.36 19.69 -9.32
CA ALA A 3 0.11 19.75 -10.71
C ALA A 3 1.61 19.50 -10.77
N ALA A 4 2.08 18.78 -11.79
CA ALA A 4 3.50 18.51 -12.00
C ALA A 4 3.87 18.76 -13.47
N LEU A 5 5.10 19.20 -13.70
CA LEU A 5 5.62 19.40 -15.05
C LEU A 5 5.96 18.03 -15.67
N PRO A 6 5.38 17.66 -16.82
CA PRO A 6 5.60 16.35 -17.44
C PRO A 6 7.00 16.25 -18.06
N GLY A 7 7.55 15.03 -18.12
CA GLY A 7 8.84 14.77 -18.78
C GLY A 7 8.89 15.27 -20.24
N ALA A 8 7.75 15.20 -20.94
CA ALA A 8 7.59 15.72 -22.29
C ALA A 8 7.88 17.22 -22.43
N ALA A 9 7.71 18.02 -21.36
CA ALA A 9 8.07 19.44 -21.38
C ALA A 9 9.60 19.62 -21.43
N TYR A 10 10.36 18.82 -20.68
CA TYR A 10 11.83 18.86 -20.74
C TYR A 10 12.35 18.37 -22.10
N CYS A 11 11.69 17.40 -22.73
CA CYS A 11 11.99 16.95 -24.09
C CYS A 11 11.88 18.11 -25.10
N GLU A 12 10.78 18.87 -25.06
CA GLU A 12 10.60 20.02 -25.95
C GLU A 12 11.59 21.14 -25.64
N MET A 13 11.87 21.45 -24.36
CA MET A 13 12.90 22.43 -24.00
C MET A 13 14.27 22.05 -24.57
N ALA A 14 14.64 20.77 -24.48
CA ALA A 14 15.91 20.27 -25.01
C ALA A 14 15.94 20.29 -26.55
N LEU A 15 14.83 19.96 -27.23
CA LEU A 15 14.72 20.06 -28.69
C LEU A 15 14.85 21.51 -29.17
N ALA A 16 14.16 22.44 -28.51
CA ALA A 16 14.25 23.87 -28.82
C ALA A 16 15.69 24.39 -28.62
N ALA A 17 16.37 23.94 -27.56
CA ALA A 17 17.77 24.26 -27.32
C ALA A 17 18.68 23.65 -28.39
N ALA A 18 18.50 22.38 -28.76
CA ALA A 18 19.27 21.73 -29.82
C ALA A 18 19.12 22.46 -31.17
N ARG A 19 17.90 22.86 -31.53
CA ARG A 19 17.64 23.66 -32.75
C ARG A 19 18.33 25.02 -32.69
N THR A 20 18.33 25.67 -31.54
CA THR A 20 18.97 26.98 -31.35
C THR A 20 20.49 26.90 -31.47
N VAL A 21 21.10 25.84 -30.92
CA VAL A 21 22.57 25.68 -30.87
C VAL A 21 23.13 25.05 -32.15
N HIS A 22 22.42 24.09 -32.76
CA HIS A 22 22.91 23.25 -33.86
C HIS A 22 22.07 23.32 -35.15
N GLY A 23 20.99 24.11 -35.18
CA GLY A 23 20.09 24.23 -36.33
C GLY A 23 19.10 23.07 -36.44
N GLU A 24 18.36 23.01 -37.55
CA GLU A 24 17.26 22.03 -37.75
C GLU A 24 17.67 20.56 -37.69
N ALA A 25 18.96 20.26 -37.89
CA ALA A 25 19.48 18.90 -37.80
C ALA A 25 19.88 18.50 -36.37
N GLY A 26 19.76 19.38 -35.37
CA GLY A 26 20.16 19.08 -34.00
C GLY A 26 19.37 17.91 -33.40
N GLU A 27 20.06 17.03 -32.67
CA GLU A 27 19.44 15.96 -31.88
C GLU A 27 19.76 16.10 -30.39
N VAL A 28 18.93 15.48 -29.56
CA VAL A 28 19.13 15.42 -28.11
C VAL A 28 19.44 13.98 -27.72
N ARG A 29 20.43 13.80 -26.85
CA ARG A 29 20.85 12.51 -26.29
C ARG A 29 20.79 12.52 -24.77
N ASP A 30 20.57 11.33 -24.21
CA ASP A 30 20.68 11.04 -22.79
C ASP A 30 19.91 12.01 -21.90
N ILE A 31 18.64 12.28 -22.26
CA ILE A 31 17.74 13.08 -21.45
C ILE A 31 17.44 12.31 -20.17
N ARG A 32 17.70 12.91 -19.01
CA ARG A 32 17.36 12.36 -17.69
C ARG A 32 16.40 13.29 -16.98
N PHE A 33 15.36 12.73 -16.39
CA PHE A 33 14.44 13.46 -15.51
C PHE A 33 14.87 13.18 -14.07
N GLU A 34 15.54 14.15 -13.46
CA GLU A 34 16.21 13.96 -12.16
C GLU A 34 15.21 14.01 -11.00
N GLN A 35 14.28 14.97 -11.05
CA GLN A 35 13.28 15.17 -10.00
C GLN A 35 11.97 15.71 -10.57
N LEU A 36 10.85 15.21 -10.05
CA LEU A 36 9.52 15.72 -10.36
C LEU A 36 9.42 17.18 -9.93
N LEU A 37 8.97 18.06 -10.84
CA LEU A 37 8.73 19.47 -10.55
C LEU A 37 7.24 19.67 -10.30
N LEU A 38 6.87 19.89 -9.04
CA LEU A 38 5.53 20.32 -8.67
C LEU A 38 5.34 21.79 -9.08
N LEU A 39 4.20 22.09 -9.67
CA LEU A 39 3.89 23.42 -10.18
C LEU A 39 3.07 24.21 -9.17
N GLU A 40 3.48 25.45 -8.98
CA GLU A 40 2.74 26.48 -8.24
C GLU A 40 2.12 27.48 -9.22
N GLU A 41 1.44 28.51 -8.73
CA GLU A 41 0.89 29.58 -9.60
C GLU A 41 1.99 30.23 -10.44
N ASN A 42 3.19 30.40 -9.88
CA ASN A 42 4.39 30.84 -10.57
C ASN A 42 5.53 29.87 -10.27
N THR A 43 6.08 29.22 -11.29
CA THR A 43 7.24 28.34 -11.16
C THR A 43 8.34 28.83 -12.09
N GLU A 44 9.39 29.40 -11.51
CA GLU A 44 10.55 29.88 -12.27
C GLU A 44 11.45 28.69 -12.66
N VAL A 45 11.77 28.61 -13.95
CA VAL A 45 12.60 27.55 -14.52
C VAL A 45 13.67 28.21 -15.39
N SER A 46 14.92 27.79 -15.21
CA SER A 46 16.06 28.17 -16.05
C SER A 46 16.45 26.98 -16.92
N ALA A 47 16.65 27.22 -18.22
CA ALA A 47 17.16 26.24 -19.16
C ALA A 47 18.45 26.77 -19.78
N THR A 48 19.56 26.06 -19.58
CA THR A 48 20.89 26.50 -20.00
C THR A 48 21.52 25.46 -20.92
N ALA A 49 22.07 25.92 -22.05
CA ALA A 49 22.88 25.12 -22.95
C ALA A 49 24.34 25.63 -22.95
N THR A 50 25.28 24.77 -22.59
CA THR A 50 26.72 25.09 -22.51
C THR A 50 27.46 24.33 -23.59
N VAL A 51 28.03 25.06 -24.56
CA VAL A 51 28.77 24.46 -25.67
C VAL A 51 30.13 23.93 -25.17
N LEU A 52 30.37 22.63 -25.35
CA LEU A 52 31.60 21.97 -24.90
C LEU A 52 32.65 21.81 -26.01
N GLY A 53 32.24 21.85 -27.28
CA GLY A 53 33.13 21.66 -28.44
C GLY A 53 32.36 21.64 -29.76
N ALA A 54 33.05 21.32 -30.86
CA ALA A 54 32.44 21.26 -32.19
C ALA A 54 31.33 20.17 -32.23
N GLY A 55 30.08 20.62 -32.33
CA GLY A 55 28.91 19.74 -32.46
C GLY A 55 28.37 19.11 -31.17
N SER A 56 28.76 19.61 -29.98
CA SER A 56 28.22 19.09 -28.70
C SER A 56 28.03 20.20 -27.67
N ALA A 57 26.89 20.17 -26.98
CA ALA A 57 26.59 21.03 -25.84
C ALA A 57 25.92 20.23 -24.70
N GLU A 58 26.21 20.59 -23.46
CA GLU A 58 25.45 20.14 -22.29
C GLU A 58 24.20 20.98 -22.13
N PHE A 59 23.08 20.36 -21.76
CA PHE A 59 21.82 21.04 -21.49
C PHE A 59 21.31 20.67 -20.09
N ALA A 60 20.88 21.67 -19.34
CA ALA A 60 20.29 21.47 -18.01
C ALA A 60 19.07 22.37 -17.83
N VAL A 61 18.05 21.82 -17.18
CA VAL A 61 16.87 22.54 -16.70
C VAL A 61 16.88 22.54 -15.19
N GLU A 62 16.79 23.71 -14.60
CA GLU A 62 17.01 23.94 -13.18
C GLU A 62 15.94 24.89 -12.61
N THR A 63 15.62 24.70 -11.34
CA THR A 63 14.75 25.60 -10.58
C THR A 63 15.49 26.11 -9.36
N TYR A 64 15.18 27.32 -8.92
CA TYR A 64 15.70 27.85 -7.66
C TYR A 64 14.64 27.71 -6.57
N LEU A 65 14.94 26.94 -5.53
CA LEU A 65 14.07 26.81 -4.35
C LEU A 65 14.87 27.24 -3.12
N GLN A 66 14.41 28.28 -2.43
CA GLN A 66 15.07 28.81 -1.22
C GLN A 66 16.57 29.16 -1.41
N GLY A 67 16.96 29.64 -2.59
CA GLY A 67 18.34 29.99 -2.92
C GLY A 67 19.23 28.82 -3.35
N GLU A 68 18.67 27.61 -3.44
CA GLU A 68 19.36 26.41 -3.90
C GLU A 68 18.93 26.04 -5.34
N GLN A 69 19.91 25.66 -6.16
CA GLN A 69 19.71 25.27 -7.55
C GLN A 69 19.41 23.77 -7.62
N ILE A 70 18.20 23.42 -8.01
CA ILE A 70 17.75 22.03 -8.14
C ILE A 70 17.72 21.67 -9.61
N LYS A 71 18.51 20.66 -10.00
CA LYS A 71 18.44 20.06 -11.35
C LYS A 71 17.15 19.29 -11.51
N ARG A 72 16.41 19.59 -12.57
CA ARG A 72 15.16 18.94 -12.94
C ARG A 72 15.34 17.99 -14.10
N ALA A 73 16.10 18.40 -15.10
CA ALA A 73 16.47 17.56 -16.22
C ALA A 73 17.86 17.88 -16.75
N THR A 74 18.52 16.88 -17.31
CA THR A 74 19.81 17.02 -18.00
C THR A 74 19.77 16.33 -19.35
N ALA A 75 20.54 16.81 -20.32
CA ALA A 75 20.69 16.18 -21.64
C ALA A 75 22.01 16.61 -22.31
N THR A 76 22.37 15.91 -23.38
CA THR A 76 23.44 16.33 -24.30
C THR A 76 22.82 16.71 -25.65
N LEU A 77 23.08 17.93 -26.12
CA LEU A 77 22.72 18.38 -27.46
C LEU A 77 23.85 18.02 -28.42
N ARG A 78 23.51 17.50 -29.59
CA ARG A 78 24.48 17.12 -30.62
C ARG A 78 24.10 17.75 -31.96
N ALA A 79 25.10 18.25 -32.67
CA ALA A 79 24.98 18.42 -34.10
C ALA A 79 24.92 17.04 -34.74
N ASP A 80 23.99 16.85 -35.67
CA ASP A 80 23.90 15.60 -36.38
C ASP A 80 25.04 15.49 -37.40
N GLU A 81 25.87 14.46 -37.21
CA GLU A 81 26.94 14.09 -38.15
C GLU A 81 26.45 13.06 -39.20
N THR A 82 25.20 12.60 -39.12
CA THR A 82 24.62 11.77 -40.19
C THR A 82 24.28 12.61 -41.42
N ASP A 83 24.45 12.00 -42.61
CA ASP A 83 24.25 12.65 -43.90
C ASP A 83 22.88 13.36 -43.93
N PRO A 84 22.80 14.68 -44.19
CA PRO A 84 21.55 15.44 -44.22
C PRO A 84 20.62 14.88 -45.31
N GLY A 85 19.80 13.89 -44.95
CA GLY A 85 18.94 13.15 -45.88
C GLY A 85 18.46 11.77 -45.43
N THR A 86 18.99 11.19 -44.34
CA THR A 86 18.49 9.90 -43.81
C THR A 86 17.27 10.09 -42.90
N ALA A 87 16.17 10.58 -43.48
CA ALA A 87 14.87 10.49 -42.83
C ALA A 87 14.50 9.01 -42.61
N PRO A 88 13.83 8.64 -41.50
CA PRO A 88 13.32 7.30 -41.30
C PRO A 88 12.40 6.90 -42.46
N LYS A 89 12.39 5.62 -42.81
CA LYS A 89 11.42 5.12 -43.80
C LYS A 89 10.00 5.33 -43.25
N PRO A 90 9.05 5.79 -44.08
CA PRO A 90 7.64 5.85 -43.69
C PRO A 90 7.15 4.48 -43.22
N VAL A 91 6.25 4.51 -42.24
CA VAL A 91 5.59 3.33 -41.69
C VAL A 91 4.34 3.04 -42.53
N ASP A 92 4.12 1.77 -42.88
CA ASP A 92 2.88 1.33 -43.52
C ASP A 92 1.75 1.29 -42.48
N ILE A 93 1.00 2.40 -42.37
CA ILE A 93 -0.04 2.58 -41.35
C ILE A 93 -1.13 1.52 -41.47
N ASP A 94 -1.56 1.19 -42.69
CA ASP A 94 -2.62 0.18 -42.92
C ASP A 94 -2.17 -1.20 -42.42
N ALA A 95 -0.92 -1.58 -42.69
CA ALA A 95 -0.36 -2.83 -42.18
C ALA A 95 -0.26 -2.85 -40.65
N VAL A 96 0.14 -1.72 -40.03
CA VAL A 96 0.22 -1.63 -38.56
C VAL A 96 -1.18 -1.66 -37.93
N ILE A 97 -2.18 -0.96 -38.49
CA ILE A 97 -3.57 -1.03 -38.02
C ILE A 97 -4.08 -2.48 -38.10
N ALA A 98 -3.86 -3.17 -39.22
CA ALA A 98 -4.27 -4.56 -39.39
C ALA A 98 -3.58 -5.50 -38.37
N ALA A 99 -2.34 -5.20 -37.97
CA ALA A 99 -1.60 -5.97 -36.98
C ALA A 99 -2.02 -5.70 -35.52
N HIS A 100 -2.79 -4.64 -35.25
CA HIS A 100 -3.24 -4.24 -33.91
C HIS A 100 -4.77 -4.09 -33.89
N PRO A 101 -5.54 -5.19 -33.95
CA PRO A 101 -6.99 -5.12 -34.16
C PRO A 101 -7.79 -4.66 -32.92
N VAL A 102 -7.20 -4.70 -31.73
CA VAL A 102 -7.91 -4.42 -30.48
C VAL A 102 -7.79 -2.94 -30.14
N ARG A 103 -8.90 -2.21 -30.21
CA ARG A 103 -8.96 -0.79 -29.88
C ARG A 103 -9.35 -0.56 -28.43
N VAL A 104 -8.53 0.22 -27.73
CA VAL A 104 -8.76 0.74 -26.38
C VAL A 104 -9.01 2.24 -26.45
N ASP A 105 -10.08 2.71 -25.81
CA ASP A 105 -10.42 4.13 -25.83
C ASP A 105 -9.47 4.96 -24.95
N GLY A 106 -9.12 6.17 -25.38
CA GLY A 106 -8.24 7.06 -24.62
C GLY A 106 -8.83 7.46 -23.26
N ALA A 107 -10.15 7.54 -23.11
CA ALA A 107 -10.81 7.78 -21.83
C ALA A 107 -10.66 6.61 -20.86
N GLU A 108 -10.70 5.37 -21.38
CA GLU A 108 -10.42 4.17 -20.59
C GLU A 108 -8.97 4.19 -20.08
N MET A 109 -8.02 4.53 -20.94
CA MET A 109 -6.61 4.68 -20.55
C MET A 109 -6.43 5.75 -19.45
N ARG A 110 -7.10 6.90 -19.57
CA ARG A 110 -7.07 7.92 -18.52
C ARG A 110 -7.67 7.43 -17.20
N GLY A 111 -8.74 6.64 -17.25
CA GLY A 111 -9.30 5.98 -16.06
C GLY A 111 -8.30 5.03 -15.40
N TRP A 112 -7.58 4.23 -16.20
CA TRP A 112 -6.53 3.34 -15.74
C TRP A 112 -5.37 4.06 -15.06
N TYR A 113 -4.93 5.21 -15.60
CA TYR A 113 -3.92 6.08 -14.99
C TYR A 113 -4.43 6.75 -13.70
N SER A 114 -5.69 7.17 -13.67
CA SER A 114 -6.29 7.80 -12.48
C SER A 114 -6.35 6.86 -11.28
N GLN A 115 -6.61 5.56 -11.51
CA GLN A 115 -6.57 4.54 -10.45
C GLN A 115 -5.16 4.33 -9.89
N ARG A 116 -4.12 4.72 -10.63
CA ARG A 116 -2.70 4.66 -10.26
C ARG A 116 -2.13 6.01 -9.80
N GLY A 117 -2.99 6.99 -9.56
CA GLY A 117 -2.63 8.30 -9.00
C GLY A 117 -2.24 9.38 -10.02
N VAL A 118 -2.29 9.10 -11.33
CA VAL A 118 -2.02 10.11 -12.38
C VAL A 118 -3.32 10.58 -13.00
N GLN A 119 -3.62 11.87 -12.85
CA GLN A 119 -4.83 12.46 -13.39
C GLN A 119 -4.52 13.36 -14.58
N TYR A 120 -4.89 12.89 -15.77
CA TYR A 120 -4.77 13.66 -17.00
C TYR A 120 -6.03 14.50 -17.22
N GLY A 121 -5.87 15.82 -17.12
CA GLY A 121 -6.93 16.79 -17.41
C GLY A 121 -7.16 17.01 -18.91
N PRO A 122 -8.09 17.91 -19.29
CA PRO A 122 -8.50 18.12 -20.69
C PRO A 122 -7.35 18.48 -21.64
N ALA A 123 -6.34 19.22 -21.18
CA ALA A 123 -5.17 19.57 -21.99
C ALA A 123 -4.28 18.36 -22.34
N PHE A 124 -4.34 17.30 -21.53
CA PHE A 124 -3.57 16.05 -21.70
C PHE A 124 -4.43 14.90 -22.25
N ALA A 125 -5.66 15.17 -22.70
CA ALA A 125 -6.54 14.20 -23.32
C ALA A 125 -6.23 14.00 -24.82
N GLY A 126 -4.95 14.13 -25.20
CA GLY A 126 -4.52 14.02 -26.59
C GLY A 126 -4.44 12.58 -27.11
N LEU A 127 -4.43 11.59 -26.21
CA LEU A 127 -4.57 10.18 -26.57
C LEU A 127 -6.04 9.89 -26.88
N VAL A 128 -6.33 9.65 -28.16
CA VAL A 128 -7.68 9.39 -28.67
C VAL A 128 -8.04 7.92 -28.47
N ALA A 129 -7.16 7.03 -28.92
CA ALA A 129 -7.29 5.59 -28.75
C ALA A 129 -5.92 4.91 -28.89
N VAL A 130 -5.81 3.67 -28.40
CA VAL A 130 -4.66 2.81 -28.66
C VAL A 130 -5.15 1.51 -29.26
N ASN A 131 -4.54 1.11 -30.36
CA ASN A 131 -4.72 -0.17 -31.00
C ASN A 131 -3.58 -1.10 -30.55
N VAL A 132 -3.95 -2.26 -30.01
CA VAL A 132 -3.04 -3.28 -29.49
C VAL A 132 -3.35 -4.64 -30.14
N ASN A 133 -2.46 -5.60 -29.94
CA ASN A 133 -2.70 -7.00 -30.28
C ASN A 133 -2.67 -7.83 -28.99
N GLU A 134 -3.63 -8.73 -28.83
CA GLU A 134 -3.78 -9.59 -27.65
C GLU A 134 -3.31 -11.04 -27.90
N GLU A 135 -3.01 -11.41 -29.16
CA GLU A 135 -2.63 -12.79 -29.51
C GLU A 135 -1.20 -13.12 -29.05
N SER A 136 -1.10 -14.21 -28.29
CA SER A 136 0.11 -14.65 -27.59
C SER A 136 1.11 -15.44 -28.44
N ASP A 137 0.88 -15.58 -29.76
CA ASP A 137 1.69 -16.43 -30.66
C ASP A 137 2.56 -15.63 -31.66
N GLY A 138 2.89 -14.39 -31.30
CA GLY A 138 3.94 -13.58 -31.92
C GLY A 138 4.29 -12.38 -31.02
N PRO A 139 5.49 -11.77 -31.16
CA PRO A 139 5.84 -10.60 -30.36
C PRO A 139 5.08 -9.41 -30.92
N SER A 140 3.89 -9.12 -30.40
CA SER A 140 3.32 -7.78 -30.55
C SER A 140 3.85 -6.88 -29.44
N ASP A 141 5.18 -6.73 -29.41
CA ASP A 141 5.92 -5.80 -28.56
C ASP A 141 5.70 -4.34 -29.03
N SER A 142 4.50 -4.00 -29.49
CA SER A 142 4.19 -2.71 -30.07
C SER A 142 2.74 -2.30 -29.88
N VAL A 143 2.51 -0.99 -29.89
CA VAL A 143 1.17 -0.40 -29.86
C VAL A 143 1.09 0.75 -30.86
N LEU A 144 -0.08 0.93 -31.48
CA LEU A 144 -0.36 2.06 -32.36
C LEU A 144 -1.39 2.97 -31.72
N ALA A 145 -0.98 4.16 -31.32
CA ALA A 145 -1.86 5.16 -30.75
C ALA A 145 -2.33 6.17 -31.78
N GLU A 146 -3.60 6.54 -31.70
CA GLU A 146 -4.15 7.74 -32.33
C GLU A 146 -3.97 8.91 -31.36
N VAL A 147 -3.25 9.93 -31.81
CA VAL A 147 -2.91 11.10 -31.00
C VAL A 147 -3.31 12.37 -31.72
N ALA A 148 -3.91 13.30 -30.99
CA ALA A 148 -4.29 14.60 -31.51
C ALA A 148 -4.16 15.67 -30.42
N LEU A 149 -3.58 16.82 -30.75
CA LEU A 149 -3.52 17.93 -29.81
C LEU A 149 -4.95 18.46 -29.56
N PRO A 150 -5.42 18.52 -28.29
CA PRO A 150 -6.77 18.98 -27.96
C PRO A 150 -7.09 20.38 -28.52
N GLY A 151 -8.34 20.57 -28.97
CA GLY A 151 -8.76 21.79 -29.66
C GLY A 151 -8.54 23.07 -28.84
N SER A 152 -8.65 23.00 -27.51
CA SER A 152 -8.45 24.13 -26.60
C SER A 152 -7.02 24.69 -26.58
N ILE A 153 -6.03 23.89 -26.95
CA ILE A 153 -4.61 24.27 -26.94
C ILE A 153 -3.97 24.22 -28.34
N ARG A 154 -4.74 23.85 -29.38
CA ARG A 154 -4.24 23.77 -30.76
C ARG A 154 -3.70 25.09 -31.30
N SER A 155 -4.23 26.23 -30.84
CA SER A 155 -3.72 27.55 -31.22
C SER A 155 -2.29 27.83 -30.72
N GLN A 156 -1.84 27.14 -29.66
CA GLN A 156 -0.50 27.28 -29.09
C GLN A 156 0.57 26.48 -29.85
N GLN A 157 0.15 25.51 -30.68
CA GLN A 157 1.04 24.55 -31.33
C GLN A 157 2.18 25.20 -32.14
N GLY A 158 1.94 26.37 -32.74
CA GLY A 158 2.95 27.08 -33.53
C GLY A 158 4.14 27.60 -32.73
N ALA A 159 4.06 27.62 -31.39
CA ALA A 159 5.15 28.04 -30.51
C ALA A 159 6.14 26.90 -30.18
N TYR A 160 5.85 25.66 -30.61
CA TYR A 160 6.59 24.47 -30.22
C TYR A 160 7.11 23.68 -31.43
N GLY A 161 8.25 23.01 -31.26
CA GLY A 161 8.70 21.95 -32.17
C GLY A 161 7.77 20.75 -32.09
N VAL A 162 7.52 20.28 -30.87
CA VAL A 162 6.43 19.36 -30.50
C VAL A 162 5.74 19.87 -29.24
N HIS A 163 4.42 19.98 -29.26
CA HIS A 163 3.70 20.44 -28.07
C HIS A 163 3.84 19.41 -26.94
N PRO A 164 4.24 19.79 -25.70
CA PRO A 164 4.47 18.83 -24.61
C PRO A 164 3.28 17.90 -24.32
N ALA A 165 2.05 18.41 -24.36
CA ALA A 165 0.85 17.58 -24.19
C ALA A 165 0.59 16.56 -25.32
N LEU A 166 1.05 16.84 -26.55
CA LEU A 166 0.98 15.88 -27.65
C LEU A 166 2.02 14.77 -27.46
N LEU A 167 3.25 15.14 -27.10
CA LEU A 167 4.30 14.17 -26.82
C LEU A 167 3.98 13.32 -25.59
N ASP A 168 3.37 13.91 -24.55
CA ASP A 168 2.91 13.17 -23.37
C ASP A 168 1.79 12.18 -23.72
N ALA A 169 0.89 12.50 -24.66
CA ALA A 169 -0.09 11.53 -25.17
C ALA A 169 0.57 10.30 -25.82
N CYS A 170 1.73 10.46 -26.46
CA CYS A 170 2.55 9.35 -26.95
C CYS A 170 3.13 8.52 -25.80
N PHE A 171 3.56 9.17 -24.71
CA PHE A 171 4.05 8.46 -23.52
C PHE A 171 2.93 7.70 -22.81
N GLN A 172 1.71 8.27 -22.76
CA GLN A 172 0.51 7.60 -22.22
C GLN A 172 0.17 6.32 -23.00
N ALA A 173 0.42 6.27 -24.31
CA ALA A 173 0.15 5.09 -25.13
C ALA A 173 0.93 3.85 -24.66
N VAL A 174 2.12 4.03 -24.10
CA VAL A 174 2.96 2.93 -23.59
C VAL A 174 2.21 2.10 -22.54
N GLY A 175 1.40 2.74 -21.70
CA GLY A 175 0.61 2.04 -20.66
C GLY A 175 -0.42 1.05 -21.21
N ALA A 176 -0.79 1.15 -22.49
CA ALA A 176 -1.76 0.25 -23.10
C ALA A 176 -1.17 -1.12 -23.46
N HIS A 177 0.16 -1.28 -23.44
CA HIS A 177 0.80 -2.55 -23.76
C HIS A 177 0.33 -3.67 -22.81
N PRO A 178 0.01 -4.89 -23.31
CA PRO A 178 -0.56 -5.96 -22.48
C PRO A 178 0.25 -6.33 -21.22
N VAL A 179 1.59 -6.37 -21.34
CA VAL A 179 2.50 -6.62 -20.20
C VAL A 179 2.35 -5.57 -19.09
N LEU A 180 2.07 -4.32 -19.44
CA LEU A 180 1.86 -3.23 -18.48
C LEU A 180 0.40 -3.17 -17.98
N ARG A 181 -0.58 -3.47 -18.84
CA ARG A 181 -2.00 -3.52 -18.44
C ARG A 181 -2.31 -4.65 -17.46
N SER A 182 -1.60 -5.78 -17.58
CA SER A 182 -1.74 -6.94 -16.70
C SER A 182 -1.08 -6.76 -15.32
N ASP A 183 -0.31 -5.69 -15.10
CA ASP A 183 0.24 -5.36 -13.79
C ASP A 183 -0.87 -4.84 -12.84
N THR A 184 -1.29 -5.72 -11.93
CA THR A 184 -2.29 -5.45 -10.90
C THR A 184 -1.72 -4.82 -9.63
N THR A 185 -0.41 -4.56 -9.55
CA THR A 185 0.22 -3.97 -8.36
C THR A 185 -0.17 -2.52 -8.11
N GLY A 186 -0.81 -1.85 -9.08
CA GLY A 186 -1.23 -0.46 -8.98
C GLY A 186 -0.06 0.54 -8.99
N THR A 187 1.14 0.08 -9.41
CA THR A 187 2.35 0.88 -9.32
C THR A 187 2.32 2.06 -10.31
N LEU A 188 2.64 3.25 -9.80
CA LEU A 188 2.79 4.47 -10.60
C LEU A 188 3.99 4.35 -11.54
N MET A 189 3.75 4.48 -12.84
CA MET A 189 4.78 4.42 -13.89
C MET A 189 4.97 5.81 -14.51
N LEU A 190 6.16 6.38 -14.36
CA LEU A 190 6.51 7.71 -14.87
C LEU A 190 7.65 7.62 -15.89
N PRO A 191 7.71 8.53 -16.88
CA PRO A 191 8.90 8.72 -17.68
C PRO A 191 10.10 9.06 -16.78
N LEU A 192 11.23 8.37 -16.99
CA LEU A 192 12.49 8.55 -16.26
C LEU A 192 13.57 9.23 -17.12
N GLY A 193 13.46 9.09 -18.44
CA GLY A 193 14.40 9.69 -19.38
C GLY A 193 14.22 9.16 -20.80
N VAL A 194 14.97 9.74 -21.74
CA VAL A 194 14.95 9.40 -23.16
C VAL A 194 16.39 9.35 -23.67
N ARG A 195 16.81 8.22 -24.24
CA ARG A 195 18.17 8.06 -24.76
C ARG A 195 18.45 8.93 -25.98
N ARG A 196 17.50 9.06 -26.91
CA ARG A 196 17.66 9.90 -28.10
C ARG A 196 16.33 10.51 -28.53
N LEU A 197 16.34 11.78 -28.91
CA LEU A 197 15.18 12.50 -29.40
C LEU A 197 15.57 13.32 -30.62
N ARG A 198 14.83 13.15 -31.73
CA ARG A 198 15.10 13.85 -32.99
C ARG A 198 13.79 14.19 -33.71
N ALA A 199 13.69 15.45 -34.14
CA ALA A 199 12.62 15.90 -35.02
C ALA A 199 13.08 15.84 -36.49
N TYR A 200 12.18 15.40 -37.37
CA TYR A 200 12.41 15.31 -38.82
C TYR A 200 11.50 16.26 -39.60
N GLY A 201 10.42 16.74 -38.99
CA GLY A 201 9.48 17.66 -39.61
C GLY A 201 8.57 18.34 -38.58
N SER A 202 7.61 19.11 -39.09
CA SER A 202 6.60 19.74 -38.24
C SER A 202 5.64 18.69 -37.68
N THR A 203 5.44 18.66 -36.35
CA THR A 203 4.46 17.78 -35.72
C THR A 203 3.02 18.33 -35.78
N ARG A 204 2.74 19.27 -36.69
CA ARG A 204 1.41 19.91 -36.80
C ARG A 204 0.34 18.91 -37.23
N ASN A 205 0.71 18.03 -38.15
CA ASN A 205 -0.16 17.02 -38.75
C ASN A 205 0.08 15.64 -38.13
N ALA A 206 0.68 15.57 -36.93
CA ALA A 206 0.82 14.32 -36.22
C ALA A 206 -0.56 13.71 -35.95
N HIS A 207 -0.70 12.42 -36.27
CA HIS A 207 -1.94 11.66 -36.17
C HIS A 207 -1.74 10.34 -35.43
N TYR A 208 -0.61 9.66 -35.66
CA TYR A 208 -0.32 8.39 -35.01
C TYR A 208 0.96 8.45 -34.18
N CYS A 209 1.03 7.63 -33.14
CA CYS A 209 2.27 7.30 -32.46
C CYS A 209 2.45 5.78 -32.47
N TYR A 210 3.53 5.31 -33.07
CA TYR A 210 3.88 3.90 -33.10
C TYR A 210 4.95 3.61 -32.06
N ALA A 211 4.59 2.86 -31.02
CA ALA A 211 5.44 2.52 -29.90
C ALA A 211 5.90 1.06 -29.99
N ARG A 212 7.16 0.80 -29.71
CA ARG A 212 7.76 -0.55 -29.72
C ARG A 212 8.58 -0.78 -28.46
N ILE A 213 8.27 -1.81 -27.71
CA ILE A 213 9.01 -2.22 -26.53
C ILE A 213 10.36 -2.77 -26.96
N VAL A 214 11.42 -2.22 -26.36
CA VAL A 214 12.80 -2.65 -26.55
C VAL A 214 13.19 -3.66 -25.48
N SER A 215 12.81 -3.39 -24.22
CA SER A 215 13.05 -4.31 -23.11
C SER A 215 12.09 -4.06 -21.96
N VAL A 216 11.84 -5.12 -21.18
CA VAL A 216 11.06 -5.08 -19.93
C VAL A 216 11.94 -5.61 -18.80
N THR A 217 12.05 -4.85 -17.72
CA THR A 217 12.72 -5.27 -16.48
C THR A 217 11.78 -5.06 -15.30
N ALA A 218 12.15 -5.58 -14.12
CA ALA A 218 11.37 -5.35 -12.90
C ALA A 218 11.27 -3.86 -12.50
N ALA A 219 12.25 -3.04 -12.90
CA ALA A 219 12.33 -1.64 -12.48
C ALA A 219 11.79 -0.65 -13.54
N ALA A 220 11.88 -0.99 -14.83
CA ALA A 220 11.49 -0.12 -15.92
C ALA A 220 11.22 -0.88 -17.23
N VAL A 221 10.44 -0.26 -18.10
CA VAL A 221 10.27 -0.62 -19.52
C VAL A 221 11.00 0.40 -20.38
N GLU A 222 11.72 -0.08 -21.39
CA GLU A 222 12.33 0.75 -22.42
C GLU A 222 11.56 0.63 -23.74
N VAL A 223 11.23 1.77 -24.36
CA VAL A 223 10.36 1.86 -25.53
C VAL A 223 10.92 2.83 -26.56
N ASP A 224 10.81 2.50 -27.84
CA ASP A 224 11.02 3.41 -28.96
C ASP A 224 9.66 3.89 -29.49
N LEU A 225 9.51 5.19 -29.76
CA LEU A 225 8.29 5.83 -30.27
C LEU A 225 8.61 6.59 -31.55
N ASP A 226 7.77 6.41 -32.57
CA ASP A 226 7.73 7.29 -33.74
C ASP A 226 6.39 8.04 -33.77
N LEU A 227 6.45 9.37 -33.85
CA LEU A 227 5.30 10.23 -34.07
C LEU A 227 5.14 10.43 -35.58
N LEU A 228 3.97 10.06 -36.11
CA LEU A 228 3.69 9.91 -37.54
C LEU A 228 2.56 10.84 -37.97
N ASP A 229 2.57 11.27 -39.24
CA ASP A 229 1.38 11.83 -39.89
C ASP A 229 0.41 10.73 -40.38
N GLU A 230 -0.69 11.13 -41.03
CA GLU A 230 -1.70 10.21 -41.58
C GLU A 230 -1.14 9.28 -42.67
N ASP A 231 -0.10 9.71 -43.37
CA ASP A 231 0.56 8.94 -44.44
C ASP A 231 1.69 8.03 -43.90
N GLY A 232 1.96 8.06 -42.59
CA GLY A 232 2.99 7.26 -41.94
C GLY A 232 4.41 7.85 -41.98
N SER A 233 4.57 9.10 -42.40
CA SER A 233 5.88 9.78 -42.38
C SER A 233 6.29 10.07 -40.94
N VAL A 234 7.54 9.74 -40.59
CA VAL A 234 8.06 10.00 -39.23
C VAL A 234 8.37 11.49 -39.06
N LEU A 235 7.63 12.15 -38.19
CA LEU A 235 7.79 13.56 -37.85
C LEU A 235 8.78 13.77 -36.70
N LEU A 236 8.78 12.85 -35.73
CA LEU A 236 9.65 12.86 -34.56
C LEU A 236 9.89 11.43 -34.06
N ALA A 237 11.14 11.11 -33.71
CA ALA A 237 11.51 9.83 -33.13
C ALA A 237 12.03 10.02 -31.69
N VAL A 238 11.50 9.22 -30.77
CA VAL A 238 11.94 9.07 -29.38
C VAL A 238 12.51 7.67 -29.25
N SER A 239 13.83 7.53 -29.08
CA SER A 239 14.44 6.23 -28.88
C SER A 239 14.87 6.06 -27.43
N GLY A 240 14.59 4.88 -26.86
CA GLY A 240 14.92 4.52 -25.49
C GLY A 240 14.24 5.40 -24.45
N LEU A 241 12.93 5.64 -24.60
CA LEU A 241 12.10 6.16 -23.53
C LEU A 241 12.07 5.13 -22.41
N ARG A 242 12.51 5.51 -21.21
CA ARG A 242 12.42 4.67 -20.02
C ARG A 242 11.22 5.09 -19.19
N VAL A 243 10.33 4.16 -18.90
CA VAL A 243 9.17 4.34 -18.01
C VAL A 243 9.31 3.39 -16.83
N GLY A 244 9.22 3.91 -15.61
CA GLY A 244 9.39 3.11 -14.39
C GLY A 244 8.88 3.82 -13.15
N THR A 245 9.09 3.20 -12.00
CA THR A 245 8.49 3.64 -10.72
C THR A 245 9.20 4.84 -10.09
N GLY A 246 10.43 5.14 -10.53
CA GLY A 246 11.31 6.12 -9.90
C GLY A 246 11.78 5.74 -8.50
N VAL A 247 11.43 4.54 -8.01
CA VAL A 247 11.81 4.00 -6.70
C VAL A 247 12.85 2.90 -6.92
N SER A 248 13.91 2.89 -6.12
CA SER A 248 14.87 1.78 -6.14
C SER A 248 14.21 0.44 -5.81
N ASP A 249 14.79 -0.67 -6.25
CA ASP A 249 14.34 -2.03 -5.89
C ASP A 249 14.22 -2.25 -4.37
N SER A 250 14.97 -1.49 -3.55
CA SER A 250 14.81 -1.47 -2.09
C SER A 250 13.53 -0.77 -1.66
N GLY A 251 13.22 0.41 -2.19
CA GLY A 251 12.01 1.16 -1.81
C GLY A 251 10.71 0.46 -2.24
N GLN A 252 10.70 -0.28 -3.36
CA GLN A 252 9.53 -1.07 -3.77
C GLN A 252 9.30 -2.27 -2.83
N ARG A 253 10.39 -2.92 -2.38
CA ARG A 253 10.31 -4.00 -1.38
C ARG A 253 9.80 -3.48 -0.04
N ASP A 254 10.29 -2.33 0.42
CA ASP A 254 9.85 -1.73 1.68
C ASP A 254 8.37 -1.33 1.64
N ARG A 255 7.89 -0.76 0.54
CA ARG A 255 6.45 -0.49 0.34
C ARG A 255 5.63 -1.76 0.39
N THR A 256 5.98 -2.75 -0.43
CA THR A 256 5.26 -4.03 -0.49
C THR A 256 5.25 -4.74 0.88
N PHE A 257 6.35 -4.65 1.62
CA PHE A 257 6.46 -5.19 2.97
C PHE A 257 5.47 -4.48 3.91
N ASN A 258 5.51 -3.14 3.95
CA ASN A 258 4.64 -2.34 4.81
C ASN A 258 3.15 -2.50 4.50
N ASP A 259 2.78 -2.64 3.22
CA ASP A 259 1.38 -2.80 2.79
C ASP A 259 0.81 -4.19 3.14
N ARG A 260 1.66 -5.19 3.41
CA ARG A 260 1.25 -6.56 3.75
C ARG A 260 1.15 -6.84 5.24
N LEU A 261 1.70 -5.97 6.08
CA LEU A 261 1.64 -6.14 7.53
C LEU A 261 0.27 -5.74 8.06
N LEU A 262 -0.34 -6.62 8.84
CA LEU A 262 -1.59 -6.39 9.54
C LEU A 262 -1.36 -6.51 11.04
N THR A 263 -1.98 -5.64 11.81
CA THR A 263 -1.99 -5.68 13.26
C THR A 263 -3.41 -5.49 13.79
N ILE A 264 -3.65 -5.94 15.02
CA ILE A 264 -4.89 -5.65 15.73
C ILE A 264 -4.67 -4.40 16.57
N GLU A 265 -5.55 -3.43 16.40
CA GLU A 265 -5.67 -2.28 17.28
C GLU A 265 -6.92 -2.39 18.14
N TRP A 266 -6.76 -2.12 19.43
CA TRP A 266 -7.86 -1.97 20.36
C TRP A 266 -8.24 -0.51 20.45
N ARG A 267 -9.51 -0.20 20.14
CA ARG A 267 -10.02 1.17 20.15
C ARG A 267 -11.04 1.32 21.27
N PRO A 268 -10.87 2.32 22.17
CA PRO A 268 -11.91 2.63 23.14
C PRO A 268 -13.14 3.15 22.40
N GLN A 269 -14.30 2.59 22.71
CA GLN A 269 -15.59 2.99 22.14
C GLN A 269 -16.63 3.13 23.24
N GLU A 270 -17.70 3.85 22.93
CA GLU A 270 -18.90 3.89 23.76
C GLU A 270 -19.82 2.74 23.34
N LEU A 271 -20.44 2.08 24.31
CA LEU A 271 -21.47 1.08 24.05
C LEU A 271 -22.61 1.72 23.24
N PRO A 272 -23.15 1.02 22.22
CA PRO A 272 -24.34 1.47 21.52
C PRO A 272 -25.52 1.67 22.49
N GLU A 273 -26.39 2.64 22.18
CA GLU A 273 -27.67 2.74 22.89
C GLU A 273 -28.49 1.47 22.64
N VAL A 274 -29.12 0.96 23.71
CA VAL A 274 -29.91 -0.26 23.64
C VAL A 274 -31.18 0.02 22.84
N ASP A 275 -31.21 -0.43 21.58
CA ASP A 275 -32.47 -0.61 20.87
C ASP A 275 -33.20 -1.79 21.53
N TYR A 276 -34.42 -1.53 22.01
CA TYR A 276 -35.24 -2.48 22.78
C TYR A 276 -35.15 -3.90 22.21
N HIS A 277 -34.36 -4.77 22.84
CA HIS A 277 -34.25 -6.18 22.48
C HIS A 277 -35.30 -6.96 23.27
N ASP A 278 -36.08 -7.81 22.61
CA ASP A 278 -37.03 -8.68 23.30
C ASP A 278 -36.22 -9.59 24.22
N ALA A 279 -36.45 -9.48 25.54
CA ALA A 279 -35.64 -10.15 26.55
C ALA A 279 -35.87 -11.66 26.46
N GLY A 280 -35.02 -12.32 25.66
CA GLY A 280 -35.11 -13.73 25.37
C GLY A 280 -34.65 -14.60 26.54
N ARG A 281 -34.68 -15.92 26.30
CA ARG A 281 -34.16 -16.91 27.25
C ARG A 281 -32.70 -17.18 26.94
N TRP A 282 -31.82 -17.04 27.93
CA TRP A 282 -30.37 -17.17 27.76
C TRP A 282 -29.83 -18.35 28.57
N LEU A 283 -28.79 -18.99 28.05
CA LEU A 283 -28.09 -20.08 28.73
C LEU A 283 -26.68 -19.63 29.11
N LEU A 284 -26.37 -19.60 30.40
CA LEU A 284 -25.02 -19.34 30.91
C LEU A 284 -24.37 -20.67 31.28
N ILE A 285 -23.30 -21.04 30.58
CA ILE A 285 -22.47 -22.21 30.85
C ILE A 285 -21.21 -21.77 31.59
N SER A 286 -21.11 -22.09 32.88
CA SER A 286 -19.86 -21.91 33.63
C SER A 286 -18.98 -23.13 33.49
N THR A 287 -17.71 -22.93 33.12
CA THR A 287 -16.74 -24.02 32.97
C THR A 287 -15.89 -24.26 34.22
N SER A 288 -16.17 -23.57 35.32
CA SER A 288 -15.42 -23.72 36.57
C SER A 288 -15.84 -24.97 37.35
N ASP A 289 -14.87 -25.62 37.98
CA ASP A 289 -15.10 -26.71 38.95
C ASP A 289 -15.66 -26.20 40.30
N ALA A 290 -15.61 -24.88 40.54
CA ALA A 290 -16.06 -24.23 41.77
C ALA A 290 -17.07 -23.11 41.50
N THR A 291 -17.68 -22.57 42.57
CA THR A 291 -18.58 -21.42 42.45
C THR A 291 -17.82 -20.21 41.91
N ASP A 292 -18.16 -19.81 40.69
CA ASP A 292 -17.64 -18.61 40.05
C ASP A 292 -18.54 -17.40 40.36
N LEU A 293 -17.97 -16.43 41.08
CA LEU A 293 -18.69 -15.21 41.48
C LEU A 293 -19.02 -14.32 40.27
N LEU A 294 -18.19 -14.33 39.22
CA LEU A 294 -18.45 -13.57 38.01
C LEU A 294 -19.69 -14.11 37.29
N ALA A 295 -19.72 -15.42 37.00
CA ALA A 295 -20.89 -16.08 36.40
C ALA A 295 -22.18 -15.82 37.19
N THR A 296 -22.11 -15.88 38.53
CA THR A 296 -23.27 -15.65 39.40
C THR A 296 -23.76 -14.19 39.31
N ARG A 297 -22.85 -13.23 39.47
CA ARG A 297 -23.20 -11.80 39.41
C ARG A 297 -23.66 -11.37 38.02
N LEU A 298 -23.08 -11.94 36.97
CA LEU A 298 -23.48 -11.69 35.60
C LEU A 298 -24.89 -12.21 35.32
N ALA A 299 -25.24 -13.40 35.80
CA ALA A 299 -26.60 -13.90 35.72
C ALA A 299 -27.61 -12.99 36.44
N ASP A 300 -27.26 -12.44 37.61
CA ASP A 300 -28.12 -11.51 38.34
C ASP A 300 -28.24 -10.14 37.66
N ALA A 301 -27.15 -9.65 37.05
CA ALA A 301 -27.17 -8.43 36.24
C ALA A 301 -28.07 -8.59 35.01
N LEU A 302 -27.96 -9.70 34.29
CA LEU A 302 -28.82 -10.01 33.13
C LEU A 302 -30.30 -10.11 33.50
N LYS A 303 -30.64 -10.73 34.63
CA LYS A 303 -32.02 -10.76 35.15
C LYS A 303 -32.56 -9.36 35.47
N SER A 304 -31.70 -8.42 35.84
CA SER A 304 -32.08 -7.03 36.07
C SER A 304 -32.44 -6.30 34.77
N HIS A 305 -32.05 -6.86 33.61
CA HIS A 305 -32.47 -6.46 32.27
C HIS A 305 -33.62 -7.34 31.73
N GLU A 306 -34.38 -7.99 32.61
CA GLU A 306 -35.54 -8.83 32.27
C GLU A 306 -35.23 -10.10 31.45
N VAL A 307 -33.95 -10.49 31.33
CA VAL A 307 -33.53 -11.73 30.64
C VAL A 307 -33.80 -12.96 31.51
N ASP A 308 -34.42 -14.00 30.93
CA ASP A 308 -34.59 -15.29 31.60
C ASP A 308 -33.31 -16.15 31.47
N VAL A 309 -32.46 -16.09 32.50
CA VAL A 309 -31.16 -16.78 32.52
C VAL A 309 -31.25 -18.16 33.16
N THR A 310 -30.99 -19.21 32.37
CA THR A 310 -30.73 -20.57 32.86
C THR A 310 -29.22 -20.77 33.04
N ILE A 311 -28.78 -21.29 34.19
CA ILE A 311 -27.37 -21.57 34.46
C ILE A 311 -27.09 -23.07 34.35
N MET A 312 -26.04 -23.43 33.61
CA MET A 312 -25.50 -24.78 33.53
C MET A 312 -24.03 -24.76 33.98
N VAL A 313 -23.66 -25.67 34.88
CA VAL A 313 -22.24 -25.88 35.24
C VAL A 313 -21.72 -27.07 34.44
N TRP A 314 -20.68 -26.85 33.63
CA TRP A 314 -19.99 -27.87 32.85
C TRP A 314 -18.49 -27.78 33.09
N PRO A 315 -17.99 -28.40 34.17
CA PRO A 315 -16.59 -28.30 34.55
C PRO A 315 -15.66 -29.03 33.57
N GLN A 316 -14.40 -28.62 33.49
CA GLN A 316 -13.42 -29.20 32.56
C GLN A 316 -13.12 -30.68 32.88
N HIS A 317 -13.09 -31.03 34.17
CA HIS A 317 -12.82 -32.39 34.63
C HIS A 317 -14.14 -33.09 35.04
N SER A 318 -15.00 -33.35 34.06
CA SER A 318 -16.33 -33.92 34.28
C SER A 318 -16.70 -35.01 33.26
N ASP A 319 -17.84 -35.66 33.48
CA ASP A 319 -18.44 -36.56 32.49
C ASP A 319 -19.04 -35.74 31.33
N HIS A 320 -18.22 -35.53 30.30
CA HIS A 320 -18.62 -34.70 29.15
C HIS A 320 -19.81 -35.29 28.38
N GLU A 321 -20.00 -36.61 28.35
CA GLU A 321 -21.11 -37.22 27.61
C GLU A 321 -22.44 -36.95 28.34
N ALA A 322 -22.44 -37.08 29.67
CA ALA A 322 -23.60 -36.74 30.49
C ALA A 322 -23.96 -35.25 30.39
N HIS A 323 -22.97 -34.37 30.42
CA HIS A 323 -23.19 -32.93 30.27
C HIS A 323 -23.66 -32.54 28.85
N ALA A 324 -23.11 -33.16 27.81
CA ALA A 324 -23.57 -32.96 26.43
C ALA A 324 -25.03 -33.41 26.25
N ALA A 325 -25.42 -34.56 26.82
CA ALA A 325 -26.80 -35.01 26.82
C ALA A 325 -27.73 -34.00 27.52
N ARG A 326 -27.32 -33.46 28.68
CA ARG A 326 -28.09 -32.43 29.39
C ARG A 326 -28.22 -31.13 28.59
N LEU A 327 -27.14 -30.70 27.92
CA LEU A 327 -27.18 -29.52 27.06
C LEU A 327 -28.17 -29.72 25.89
N ARG A 328 -28.11 -30.87 25.20
CA ARG A 328 -29.06 -31.21 24.13
C ARG A 328 -30.51 -31.25 24.61
N GLU A 329 -30.76 -31.79 25.81
CA GLU A 329 -32.10 -31.79 26.40
C GLU A 329 -32.61 -30.37 26.66
N GLN A 330 -31.77 -29.48 27.18
CA GLN A 330 -32.13 -28.07 27.40
C GLN A 330 -32.43 -27.35 26.08
N LEU A 331 -31.57 -27.53 25.07
CA LEU A 331 -31.71 -26.92 23.75
C LEU A 331 -32.94 -27.45 23.00
N ALA A 332 -33.32 -28.71 23.20
CA ALA A 332 -34.52 -29.30 22.58
C ALA A 332 -35.83 -28.86 23.25
N GLY A 333 -35.78 -28.37 24.49
CA GLY A 333 -36.97 -27.99 25.26
C GLY A 333 -37.57 -26.66 24.81
N GLN A 334 -36.83 -25.57 24.97
CA GLN A 334 -37.20 -24.24 24.47
C GLN A 334 -35.95 -23.58 23.89
N PRO A 335 -36.09 -22.79 22.81
CA PRO A 335 -34.95 -22.13 22.19
C PRO A 335 -34.35 -21.10 23.13
N PHE A 336 -33.02 -21.04 23.15
CA PHE A 336 -32.28 -19.93 23.74
C PHE A 336 -31.90 -18.97 22.63
N SER A 337 -32.02 -17.67 22.86
CA SER A 337 -31.52 -16.66 21.92
C SER A 337 -30.00 -16.52 22.01
N ASP A 338 -29.44 -16.71 23.21
CA ASP A 338 -28.01 -16.53 23.48
C ASP A 338 -27.48 -17.63 24.40
N VAL A 339 -26.26 -18.08 24.11
CA VAL A 339 -25.47 -18.98 24.93
C VAL A 339 -24.18 -18.27 25.32
N LEU A 340 -23.98 -18.06 26.62
CA LEU A 340 -22.80 -17.44 27.19
C LEU A 340 -21.92 -18.51 27.85
N VAL A 341 -20.69 -18.67 27.37
CA VAL A 341 -19.69 -19.54 28.00
C VAL A 341 -18.74 -18.70 28.83
N VAL A 342 -18.74 -18.92 30.15
CA VAL A 342 -17.87 -18.21 31.11
C VAL A 342 -16.70 -19.11 31.50
N THR A 343 -15.49 -18.68 31.15
CA THR A 343 -14.24 -19.40 31.45
C THR A 343 -13.92 -19.38 32.96
N PRO A 344 -13.11 -20.33 33.46
CA PRO A 344 -12.86 -20.43 34.89
C PRO A 344 -12.04 -19.23 35.38
N PRO A 345 -12.04 -18.93 36.69
CA PRO A 345 -11.20 -17.88 37.25
C PRO A 345 -9.72 -18.08 36.92
N ARG A 346 -8.99 -16.97 36.70
CA ARG A 346 -7.57 -16.98 36.38
C ARG A 346 -6.75 -17.74 37.43
N HIS A 347 -5.90 -18.65 36.99
CA HIS A 347 -4.87 -19.26 37.82
C HIS A 347 -3.66 -18.33 37.97
N GLY A 348 -3.75 -17.35 38.88
CA GLY A 348 -2.61 -16.54 39.33
C GLY A 348 -1.60 -16.13 38.23
N VAL A 349 -0.31 -16.42 38.49
CA VAL A 349 0.82 -16.06 37.62
C VAL A 349 1.05 -17.14 36.57
N THR A 350 1.32 -16.72 35.34
CA THR A 350 1.75 -17.58 34.23
C THR A 350 2.91 -18.49 34.63
N ASP A 351 2.75 -19.79 34.44
CA ASP A 351 3.72 -20.83 34.75
C ASP A 351 3.97 -21.76 33.54
N GLU A 352 4.87 -22.74 33.70
CA GLU A 352 5.19 -23.72 32.64
C GLU A 352 4.00 -24.61 32.24
N GLN A 353 2.95 -24.70 33.07
CA GLN A 353 1.76 -25.51 32.80
C GLN A 353 0.67 -24.75 32.03
N SER A 354 0.81 -23.43 31.87
CA SER A 354 -0.20 -22.58 31.21
C SER A 354 -0.54 -23.07 29.80
N GLY A 355 0.45 -23.56 29.05
CA GLY A 355 0.21 -24.13 27.71
C GLY A 355 -0.65 -25.41 27.73
N VAL A 356 -0.50 -26.25 28.75
CA VAL A 356 -1.32 -27.46 28.93
C VAL A 356 -2.76 -27.07 29.26
N ARG A 357 -2.94 -26.18 30.24
CA ARG A 357 -4.25 -25.65 30.65
C ARG A 357 -4.95 -24.94 29.48
N GLY A 358 -4.22 -24.19 28.68
CA GLY A 358 -4.72 -23.58 27.45
C GLY A 358 -5.21 -24.60 26.43
N GLY A 359 -4.47 -25.68 26.23
CA GLY A 359 -4.92 -26.80 25.40
C GLY A 359 -6.19 -27.48 25.93
N ASP A 360 -6.31 -27.64 27.24
CA ASP A 360 -7.51 -28.20 27.87
C ASP A 360 -8.71 -27.26 27.76
N ASN A 361 -8.52 -25.94 27.91
CA ASN A 361 -9.58 -24.94 27.74
C ASN A 361 -10.13 -24.94 26.31
N VAL A 362 -9.25 -24.98 25.30
CA VAL A 362 -9.65 -25.10 23.89
C VAL A 362 -10.42 -26.41 23.64
N ARG A 363 -9.92 -27.55 24.13
CA ARG A 363 -10.61 -28.85 24.01
C ARG A 363 -11.99 -28.83 24.65
N HIS A 364 -12.13 -28.16 25.79
CA HIS A 364 -13.40 -28.07 26.49
C HIS A 364 -14.41 -27.20 25.75
N LEU A 365 -13.99 -26.03 25.23
CA LEU A 365 -14.87 -25.18 24.43
C LEU A 365 -15.34 -25.89 23.15
N VAL A 366 -14.48 -26.68 22.49
CA VAL A 366 -14.89 -27.52 21.35
C VAL A 366 -16.01 -28.49 21.72
N LYS A 367 -15.94 -29.14 22.90
CA LYS A 367 -16.98 -30.08 23.35
C LYS A 367 -18.32 -29.37 23.58
N ILE A 368 -18.31 -28.15 24.12
CA ILE A 368 -19.52 -27.37 24.35
C ILE A 368 -20.13 -26.92 23.01
N VAL A 369 -19.31 -26.32 22.15
CA VAL A 369 -19.78 -25.69 20.91
C VAL A 369 -20.31 -26.71 19.91
N ARG A 370 -19.80 -27.95 19.89
CA ARG A 370 -20.30 -29.01 19.00
C ARG A 370 -21.79 -29.34 19.18
N GLU A 371 -22.34 -29.08 20.36
CA GLU A 371 -23.75 -29.37 20.64
C GLU A 371 -24.68 -28.23 20.18
N LEU A 372 -24.15 -27.05 19.82
CA LEU A 372 -24.97 -25.87 19.48
C LEU A 372 -25.50 -25.88 18.03
N PRO A 373 -24.74 -26.29 16.99
CA PRO A 373 -25.25 -26.33 15.61
C PRO A 373 -26.34 -27.39 15.37
N GLU A 374 -26.42 -28.42 16.22
CA GLU A 374 -27.35 -29.55 16.02
C GLU A 374 -28.78 -29.27 16.56
N THR A 375 -29.08 -28.03 16.93
CA THR A 375 -30.38 -27.66 17.53
C THR A 375 -31.47 -27.40 16.49
N PRO A 376 -32.70 -27.93 16.67
CA PRO A 376 -33.84 -27.57 15.83
C PRO A 376 -34.26 -26.11 16.08
N GLY A 377 -34.30 -25.28 15.04
CA GLY A 377 -34.76 -23.88 15.11
C GLY A 377 -33.70 -22.86 14.70
N GLU A 378 -33.87 -21.62 15.14
CA GLU A 378 -32.84 -20.58 15.02
C GLU A 378 -31.69 -20.88 16.00
N SER A 379 -30.46 -20.80 15.53
CA SER A 379 -29.28 -21.05 16.36
C SER A 379 -29.05 -19.89 17.34
N PRO A 380 -28.66 -20.17 18.59
CA PRO A 380 -28.35 -19.12 19.55
C PRO A 380 -27.09 -18.36 19.15
N ARG A 381 -27.03 -17.08 19.52
CA ARG A 381 -25.77 -16.31 19.52
C ARG A 381 -24.82 -16.88 20.57
N LEU A 382 -23.56 -17.11 20.22
CA LEU A 382 -22.53 -17.62 21.11
C LEU A 382 -21.64 -16.49 21.61
N HIS A 383 -21.58 -16.28 22.93
CA HIS A 383 -20.65 -15.33 23.56
C HIS A 383 -19.66 -16.10 24.43
N VAL A 384 -18.36 -15.89 24.23
CA VAL A 384 -17.30 -16.51 25.04
C VAL A 384 -16.63 -15.42 25.88
N LEU A 385 -16.83 -15.49 27.20
CA LEU A 385 -16.27 -14.56 28.16
C LEU A 385 -14.93 -15.09 28.67
N THR A 386 -13.84 -14.41 28.30
CA THR A 386 -12.46 -14.70 28.74
C THR A 386 -11.96 -13.67 29.75
N ARG A 387 -10.90 -13.99 30.49
CA ARG A 387 -10.32 -13.16 31.57
C ARG A 387 -8.86 -12.87 31.30
N HIS A 388 -8.55 -11.62 30.97
CA HIS A 388 -7.21 -11.17 30.60
C HIS A 388 -6.55 -12.03 29.51
N ALA A 389 -7.30 -12.71 28.63
CA ALA A 389 -6.75 -13.62 27.63
C ALA A 389 -5.89 -12.89 26.59
N GLN A 390 -6.05 -11.57 26.46
CA GLN A 390 -5.37 -10.75 25.46
C GLN A 390 -4.69 -9.51 26.05
N THR A 391 -3.62 -9.07 25.39
CA THR A 391 -3.00 -7.76 25.64
C THR A 391 -3.80 -6.70 24.87
N VAL A 392 -4.58 -5.91 25.59
CA VAL A 392 -5.39 -4.80 25.07
C VAL A 392 -4.66 -3.48 25.31
N LEU A 393 -4.09 -3.34 26.51
CA LEU A 393 -3.26 -2.20 26.92
C LEU A 393 -1.80 -2.62 27.11
N PRO A 394 -0.81 -1.71 26.97
CA PRO A 394 0.62 -2.02 27.11
C PRO A 394 1.01 -2.66 28.46
N GLU A 395 0.29 -2.32 29.53
CA GLU A 395 0.49 -2.82 30.88
C GLU A 395 -0.17 -4.17 31.15
N ASP A 396 -0.98 -4.70 30.23
CA ASP A 396 -1.68 -5.96 30.41
C ASP A 396 -0.69 -7.14 30.50
N SER A 397 -0.93 -8.00 31.48
CA SER A 397 -0.28 -9.31 31.57
C SER A 397 -1.27 -10.40 31.17
N ALA A 398 -1.14 -10.86 29.92
CA ALA A 398 -2.04 -11.85 29.33
C ALA A 398 -2.06 -13.18 30.10
N ASN A 399 -3.27 -13.68 30.34
CA ASN A 399 -3.58 -15.00 30.86
C ASN A 399 -3.41 -16.05 29.75
N LEU A 400 -2.24 -16.70 29.74
CA LEU A 400 -1.91 -17.69 28.69
C LEU A 400 -2.79 -18.93 28.72
N ASP A 401 -3.47 -19.22 29.83
CA ASP A 401 -4.42 -20.33 29.93
C ASP A 401 -5.63 -20.13 28.99
N GLU A 402 -5.94 -18.91 28.59
CA GLU A 402 -7.13 -18.60 27.77
C GLU A 402 -6.80 -17.98 26.41
N ALA A 403 -5.54 -17.56 26.19
CA ALA A 403 -5.12 -16.88 24.96
C ALA A 403 -5.45 -17.67 23.68
N GLY A 404 -5.44 -19.00 23.74
CA GLY A 404 -5.77 -19.88 22.61
C GLY A 404 -7.26 -19.88 22.22
N LEU A 405 -8.16 -19.49 23.12
CA LEU A 405 -9.61 -19.49 22.86
C LEU A 405 -9.99 -18.49 21.77
N ARG A 406 -9.25 -17.37 21.67
CA ARG A 406 -9.44 -16.36 20.64
C ARG A 406 -9.43 -16.95 19.22
N GLY A 407 -8.44 -17.78 18.93
CA GLY A 407 -8.32 -18.42 17.62
C GLY A 407 -9.50 -19.35 17.34
N LEU A 408 -9.94 -20.11 18.35
CA LEU A 408 -11.08 -21.01 18.23
C LEU A 408 -12.40 -20.25 18.00
N VAL A 409 -12.67 -19.16 18.72
CA VAL A 409 -13.89 -18.34 18.52
C VAL A 409 -13.97 -17.81 17.09
N ARG A 410 -12.85 -17.32 16.52
CA ARG A 410 -12.80 -16.87 15.11
C ARG A 410 -13.08 -18.00 14.12
N VAL A 411 -12.57 -19.21 14.39
CA VAL A 411 -12.88 -20.40 13.57
C VAL A 411 -14.36 -20.74 13.66
N ILE A 412 -14.94 -20.72 14.86
CA ILE A 412 -16.37 -20.98 15.06
C ILE A 412 -17.22 -19.97 14.29
N GLY A 413 -16.92 -18.68 14.36
CA GLY A 413 -17.64 -17.64 13.60
C GLY A 413 -17.54 -17.81 12.09
N THR A 414 -16.49 -18.47 11.59
CA THR A 414 -16.31 -18.78 10.17
C THR A 414 -17.02 -20.07 9.76
N GLU A 415 -16.92 -21.12 10.57
CA GLU A 415 -17.51 -22.44 10.27
C GLU A 415 -19.02 -22.49 10.53
N TYR A 416 -19.49 -21.75 11.55
CA TYR A 416 -20.89 -21.66 11.96
C TYR A 416 -21.34 -20.19 12.06
N PRO A 417 -21.45 -19.44 10.94
CA PRO A 417 -21.79 -18.01 10.97
C PRO A 417 -23.13 -17.71 11.65
N GLN A 418 -24.07 -18.66 11.64
CA GLN A 418 -25.37 -18.55 12.31
C GLN A 418 -25.28 -18.45 13.84
N LEU A 419 -24.15 -18.82 14.44
CA LEU A 419 -23.92 -18.66 15.88
C LEU A 419 -23.47 -17.25 16.26
N SER A 420 -23.15 -16.37 15.29
CA SER A 420 -22.65 -15.00 15.53
C SER A 420 -21.63 -14.95 16.69
N ALA A 421 -20.63 -15.83 16.62
CA ALA A 421 -19.74 -16.07 17.75
C ALA A 421 -18.93 -14.83 18.11
N SER A 422 -19.02 -14.39 19.36
CA SER A 422 -18.29 -13.24 19.90
C SER A 422 -17.38 -13.63 21.06
N GLN A 423 -16.30 -12.87 21.23
CA GLN A 423 -15.42 -12.93 22.40
C GLN A 423 -15.49 -11.62 23.19
N ILE A 424 -15.62 -11.75 24.51
CA ILE A 424 -15.59 -10.63 25.46
C ILE A 424 -14.45 -10.91 26.45
N ASP A 425 -13.37 -10.14 26.41
CA ASP A 425 -12.23 -10.31 27.31
C ASP A 425 -12.25 -9.29 28.46
N VAL A 426 -12.37 -9.74 29.70
CA VAL A 426 -12.53 -8.86 30.87
C VAL A 426 -11.31 -8.85 31.77
N ASP A 427 -11.11 -7.74 32.50
CA ASP A 427 -10.14 -7.68 33.59
C ASP A 427 -10.76 -8.08 34.95
N ASP A 428 -9.94 -8.14 35.99
CA ASP A 428 -10.38 -8.50 37.35
C ASP A 428 -11.28 -7.43 38.00
N TYR A 429 -11.38 -6.23 37.41
CA TYR A 429 -12.10 -5.07 37.96
C TYR A 429 -13.39 -4.73 37.22
N THR A 430 -13.68 -5.43 36.12
CA THR A 430 -14.86 -5.19 35.30
C THR A 430 -16.14 -5.49 36.08
N ASP A 431 -17.07 -4.55 36.09
CA ASP A 431 -18.37 -4.75 36.73
C ASP A 431 -19.22 -5.68 35.86
N PRO A 432 -19.77 -6.80 36.40
CA PRO A 432 -20.69 -7.67 35.67
C PRO A 432 -21.88 -6.94 35.04
N ALA A 433 -22.31 -5.80 35.59
CA ALA A 433 -23.34 -4.96 34.98
C ALA A 433 -22.93 -4.37 33.63
N GLN A 434 -21.64 -4.06 33.41
CA GLN A 434 -21.12 -3.57 32.13
C GLN A 434 -21.13 -4.67 31.07
N ILE A 435 -20.77 -5.89 31.46
CA ILE A 435 -20.83 -7.07 30.59
C ILE A 435 -22.28 -7.36 30.20
N ALA A 436 -23.21 -7.31 31.14
CA ALA A 436 -24.64 -7.47 30.87
C ALA A 436 -25.16 -6.39 29.91
N ALA A 437 -24.79 -5.12 30.13
CA ALA A 437 -25.17 -4.02 29.24
C ALA A 437 -24.63 -4.23 27.81
N GLN A 438 -23.39 -4.69 27.65
CA GLN A 438 -22.85 -5.05 26.34
C GLN A 438 -23.67 -6.15 25.67
N LEU A 439 -23.91 -7.26 26.38
CA LEU A 439 -24.62 -8.40 25.81
C LEU A 439 -26.05 -8.00 25.35
N VAL A 440 -26.75 -7.20 26.16
CA VAL A 440 -28.13 -6.77 25.86
C VAL A 440 -28.18 -5.66 24.80
N SER A 441 -27.09 -4.92 24.57
CA SER A 441 -27.02 -3.91 23.50
C SER A 441 -27.16 -4.49 22.09
N GLY A 442 -26.93 -5.80 21.93
CA GLY A 442 -26.99 -6.46 20.63
C GLY A 442 -25.86 -6.10 19.68
N SER A 443 -24.78 -5.48 20.18
CA SER A 443 -23.56 -5.14 19.44
C SER A 443 -23.10 -6.25 18.50
N ASP A 444 -22.83 -5.90 17.23
CA ASP A 444 -22.35 -6.84 16.18
C ASP A 444 -20.83 -7.08 16.24
N GLU A 445 -20.15 -6.53 17.25
CA GLU A 445 -18.72 -6.73 17.47
C GLU A 445 -18.40 -8.16 17.92
N ASP A 446 -17.54 -8.84 17.15
CA ASP A 446 -17.13 -10.23 17.38
C ASP A 446 -15.94 -10.35 18.34
N GLU A 447 -15.18 -9.28 18.55
CA GLU A 447 -14.03 -9.28 19.45
C GLU A 447 -13.91 -7.98 20.25
N THR A 448 -14.14 -8.10 21.56
CA THR A 448 -14.23 -6.96 22.48
C THR A 448 -13.49 -7.22 23.79
N ALA A 449 -13.19 -6.16 24.53
CA ALA A 449 -12.58 -6.25 25.84
C ALA A 449 -13.03 -5.13 26.78
N TRP A 450 -13.00 -5.42 28.08
CA TRP A 450 -13.17 -4.42 29.14
C TRP A 450 -11.87 -4.26 29.92
N ARG A 451 -11.42 -3.01 30.07
CA ARG A 451 -10.29 -2.63 30.93
C ARG A 451 -10.66 -1.40 31.74
N SER A 452 -10.61 -1.49 33.06
CA SER A 452 -10.91 -0.37 33.99
C SER A 452 -12.19 0.38 33.63
N SER A 453 -13.29 -0.35 33.36
CA SER A 453 -14.59 0.21 32.95
C SER A 453 -14.66 0.90 31.58
N LEU A 454 -13.63 0.78 30.75
CA LEU A 454 -13.66 1.20 29.34
C LEU A 454 -13.87 0.00 28.43
N TRP A 455 -14.75 0.17 27.44
CA TRP A 455 -15.02 -0.83 26.42
C TRP A 455 -14.09 -0.62 25.22
N TYR A 456 -13.40 -1.68 24.83
CA TYR A 456 -12.49 -1.71 23.71
C TYR A 456 -12.99 -2.69 22.65
N VAL A 457 -12.83 -2.29 21.41
CA VAL A 457 -13.20 -3.10 20.25
C VAL A 457 -11.96 -3.37 19.40
N ALA A 458 -11.79 -4.61 18.98
CA ALA A 458 -10.68 -5.01 18.12
C ALA A 458 -10.92 -4.58 16.66
N ARG A 459 -9.87 -4.07 16.02
CA ARG A 459 -9.86 -3.74 14.60
C ARG A 459 -8.61 -4.27 13.94
N LEU A 460 -8.78 -5.04 12.89
CA LEU A 460 -7.67 -5.42 12.02
C LEU A 460 -7.35 -4.25 11.09
N VAL A 461 -6.12 -3.75 11.13
CA VAL A 461 -5.68 -2.62 10.31
C VAL A 461 -4.32 -2.91 9.67
N PRO A 462 -4.00 -2.25 8.54
CA PRO A 462 -2.63 -2.16 8.06
C PRO A 462 -1.72 -1.59 9.15
N GLY A 463 -0.66 -2.32 9.48
CA GLY A 463 0.25 -2.02 10.58
C GLY A 463 1.70 -2.00 10.11
N PRO A 464 2.13 -0.98 9.34
CA PRO A 464 3.55 -0.84 9.00
C PRO A 464 4.37 -0.68 10.28
N LEU A 465 5.62 -1.16 10.25
CA LEU A 465 6.47 -1.18 11.44
C LEU A 465 6.61 0.23 12.02
N ARG A 466 6.19 0.39 13.28
CA ARG A 466 6.27 1.66 14.00
C ARG A 466 7.66 1.86 14.60
N PRO A 467 8.09 3.12 14.86
CA PRO A 467 9.32 3.37 15.59
C PRO A 467 9.42 2.62 16.93
N GLU A 468 8.29 2.48 17.62
CA GLU A 468 8.13 1.77 18.90
C GLU A 468 8.41 0.27 18.80
N GLU A 469 8.20 -0.34 17.62
CA GLU A 469 8.32 -1.78 17.38
C GLU A 469 9.75 -2.21 17.02
N ARG A 470 10.68 -1.25 16.99
CA ARG A 470 12.08 -1.50 16.70
C ARG A 470 12.76 -2.20 17.87
N ARG A 471 13.73 -3.05 17.54
CA ARG A 471 14.60 -3.67 18.55
C ARG A 471 15.49 -2.61 19.17
N THR A 472 15.25 -2.31 20.43
CA THR A 472 16.15 -1.51 21.25
C THR A 472 17.18 -2.40 21.92
N THR A 473 18.43 -1.94 21.99
CA THR A 473 19.49 -2.60 22.74
C THR A 473 20.34 -1.57 23.46
N VAL A 474 20.96 -1.99 24.57
CA VAL A 474 21.93 -1.16 25.29
C VAL A 474 23.32 -1.52 24.76
N VAL A 475 24.06 -0.52 24.30
CA VAL A 475 25.42 -0.69 23.78
C VAL A 475 26.44 -0.06 24.71
N ASN A 476 27.61 -0.69 24.80
CA ASN A 476 28.81 -0.10 25.39
C ASN A 476 29.60 0.65 24.30
N PRO A 477 29.60 1.99 24.29
CA PRO A 477 30.20 2.78 23.22
C PRO A 477 31.73 2.62 23.11
N ALA A 478 32.40 2.03 24.11
CA ALA A 478 33.83 1.76 24.06
C ALA A 478 34.19 0.46 23.32
N ARG A 479 33.22 -0.43 23.09
CA ARG A 479 33.47 -1.79 22.55
C ARG A 479 32.54 -2.18 21.42
N GLU A 480 31.30 -1.71 21.44
CA GLU A 480 30.24 -2.11 20.53
C GLU A 480 29.97 -1.02 19.49
N GLY A 481 29.44 -1.43 18.33
CA GLY A 481 29.18 -0.51 17.22
C GLY A 481 27.94 0.34 17.49
N MET A 482 28.10 1.66 17.50
CA MET A 482 27.02 2.63 17.57
C MET A 482 27.25 3.72 16.53
N ARG A 483 26.21 4.06 15.75
CA ARG A 483 26.24 5.16 14.79
C ARG A 483 25.07 6.11 15.02
N LEU A 484 25.29 7.38 14.72
CA LEU A 484 24.21 8.35 14.59
C LEU A 484 23.64 8.24 13.17
N GLN A 485 22.32 8.12 13.04
CA GLN A 485 21.63 8.09 11.76
C GLN A 485 20.31 8.84 11.84
N ILE A 486 19.72 9.14 10.68
CA ILE A 486 18.43 9.83 10.58
C ILE A 486 17.48 8.85 9.92
N ARG A 487 16.47 8.42 10.68
CA ARG A 487 15.53 7.39 10.23
C ARG A 487 14.71 7.85 9.02
N THR A 488 14.32 9.11 9.01
CA THR A 488 13.53 9.73 7.95
C THR A 488 14.26 10.98 7.48
N PRO A 489 15.02 10.91 6.37
CA PRO A 489 15.72 12.08 5.83
C PRO A 489 14.77 13.26 5.66
N GLY A 490 15.15 14.45 6.15
CA GLY A 490 14.26 15.62 6.19
C GLY A 490 13.59 15.87 7.54
N ASP A 491 13.50 14.86 8.40
CA ASP A 491 12.98 14.99 9.76
C ASP A 491 14.12 14.83 10.77
N ILE A 492 14.57 15.95 11.33
CA ILE A 492 15.64 15.95 12.34
C ILE A 492 15.21 15.30 13.66
N GLN A 493 13.91 15.19 13.95
CA GLN A 493 13.40 14.49 15.13
C GLN A 493 13.56 12.97 15.00
N SER A 494 13.81 12.48 13.79
CA SER A 494 14.09 11.09 13.48
C SER A 494 15.57 10.69 13.66
N LEU A 495 16.40 11.63 14.14
CA LEU A 495 17.80 11.40 14.45
C LEU A 495 17.94 10.48 15.67
N GLU A 496 18.65 9.38 15.49
CA GLU A 496 18.71 8.28 16.46
C GLU A 496 20.10 7.64 16.51
N LEU A 497 20.41 7.05 17.66
CA LEU A 497 21.57 6.18 17.81
C LEU A 497 21.17 4.75 17.44
N ALA A 498 21.82 4.20 16.42
CA ALA A 498 21.60 2.84 15.95
C ALA A 498 22.81 1.96 16.25
N ALA A 499 22.55 0.80 16.87
CA ALA A 499 23.56 -0.23 17.02
C ALA A 499 23.91 -0.83 15.65
N PHE A 500 25.17 -1.21 15.46
CA PHE A 500 25.59 -1.94 14.27
C PHE A 500 26.62 -3.01 14.62
N GLU A 501 26.65 -4.07 13.82
CA GLU A 501 27.65 -5.13 13.98
C GLU A 501 29.01 -4.64 13.48
N ARG A 502 30.03 -4.69 14.37
CA ARG A 502 31.40 -4.37 13.99
C ARG A 502 32.00 -5.52 13.19
N VAL A 503 32.40 -5.23 11.96
CA VAL A 503 33.00 -6.21 11.04
C VAL A 503 34.50 -5.98 10.96
N ALA A 504 35.28 -7.06 10.98
CA ALA A 504 36.73 -6.96 10.79
C ALA A 504 37.07 -6.36 9.41
N PRO A 505 38.05 -5.45 9.31
CA PRO A 505 38.38 -4.80 8.05
C PRO A 505 38.89 -5.83 7.01
N GLY A 506 38.47 -5.66 5.76
CA GLY A 506 38.95 -6.46 4.64
C GLY A 506 40.35 -6.06 4.16
N PRO A 507 40.90 -6.73 3.14
CA PRO A 507 42.20 -6.40 2.56
C PRO A 507 42.27 -4.93 2.11
N GLY A 508 43.27 -4.19 2.59
CA GLY A 508 43.45 -2.76 2.28
C GLY A 508 42.53 -1.80 3.04
N GLN A 509 41.74 -2.29 4.00
CA GLN A 509 40.88 -1.47 4.85
C GLN A 509 41.42 -1.41 6.29
N ILE A 510 41.00 -0.39 7.04
CA ILE A 510 41.26 -0.25 8.47
C ILE A 510 39.96 0.11 9.17
N GLU A 511 39.79 -0.32 10.43
CA GLU A 511 38.76 0.18 11.33
C GLU A 511 39.40 1.19 12.29
N VAL A 512 38.83 2.39 12.41
CA VAL A 512 39.37 3.47 13.24
C VAL A 512 38.45 3.71 14.43
N SER A 513 39.03 3.74 15.63
CA SER A 513 38.32 4.18 16.84
C SER A 513 38.22 5.71 16.84
N VAL A 514 37.09 6.24 16.39
CA VAL A 514 36.86 7.68 16.25
C VAL A 514 36.72 8.34 17.62
N THR A 515 37.60 9.29 17.95
CA THR A 515 37.49 10.11 19.17
C THR A 515 36.63 11.35 18.96
N ALA A 516 36.69 11.94 17.77
CA ALA A 516 35.89 13.08 17.35
C ALA A 516 35.69 13.06 15.82
N SER A 517 34.53 13.51 15.37
CA SER A 517 34.22 13.80 13.96
C SER A 517 33.77 15.25 13.85
N ASN A 518 33.95 15.85 12.67
CA ASN A 518 33.37 17.15 12.37
C ASN A 518 31.88 17.02 12.00
N LEU A 519 31.16 18.13 12.15
CA LEU A 519 29.85 18.37 11.53
C LEU A 519 30.04 19.45 10.47
N ASN A 520 29.94 19.03 9.22
CA ASN A 520 30.08 19.91 8.07
C ASN A 520 28.70 20.33 7.58
N PHE A 521 28.66 21.34 6.71
CA PHE A 521 27.39 21.78 6.13
C PHE A 521 26.69 20.67 5.33
N ALA A 522 27.45 19.75 4.72
CA ALA A 522 26.91 18.55 4.07
C ALA A 522 26.10 17.67 5.03
N ASP A 523 26.55 17.51 6.28
CA ASP A 523 25.84 16.69 7.29
C ASP A 523 24.51 17.34 7.70
N VAL A 524 24.45 18.68 7.68
CA VAL A 524 23.23 19.45 7.89
C VAL A 524 22.25 19.26 6.73
N LEU A 525 22.74 19.26 5.48
CA LEU A 525 21.91 19.03 4.30
C LEU A 525 21.35 17.60 4.26
N VAL A 526 22.16 16.59 4.61
CA VAL A 526 21.69 15.21 4.80
C VAL A 526 20.59 15.16 5.85
N ALA A 527 20.70 15.91 6.94
CA ALA A 527 19.67 15.95 7.97
C ALA A 527 18.34 16.53 7.51
N PHE A 528 18.39 17.53 6.64
CA PHE A 528 17.19 18.11 6.01
C PHE A 528 16.75 17.38 4.74
N GLY A 529 17.35 16.24 4.40
CA GLY A 529 16.97 15.44 3.23
C GLY A 529 17.24 16.15 1.89
N ARG A 530 18.23 17.05 1.87
CA ARG A 530 18.60 17.90 0.72
C ARG A 530 19.87 17.42 0.00
N TYR A 531 20.37 16.22 0.31
CA TYR A 531 21.58 15.65 -0.27
C TYR A 531 21.38 14.20 -0.71
#